data_AF-A0A1F8RYK8-F1
#
_entry.id   AF-A0A1F8RYK8-F1
#
_cell.length_a   1.000
_cell.length_b   1.000
_cell.length_c   1.000
_cell.angle_alpha   90.00
_cell.angle_beta   90.00
_cell.angle_gamma   90.00
#
_symmetry.space_group_name_H-M   'P 1'
#
loop_
_entity.id
_entity.type
_entity.pdbx_description
1 polymer ?
#
loop_
_entity_poly.entity_id
_entity_poly.type
_entity_poly.pdbx_seq_one_letter_code
_entity_poly.pdbx_strand_id
1 'polypeptide(L)'
;MGQRTAAFLAAAFGGGIELFGALYGQGVLGHGLLFGLVGSDTRPEAAMLGFAIGSATIVAGVGLMLVRDPRRLAAIVAVMAVVGTLAAGQMFAYGAALSLMGAVVATRIDRTAPLY
;
A
#
# COMPACT_ATOMS: atom_id res chain seq x y z
N MET A 1 -6.70 -0.42 -20.93
CA MET A 1 -6.80 0.43 -19.71
C MET A 1 -7.24 -0.31 -18.44
N GLY A 2 -8.29 -1.15 -18.44
CA GLY A 2 -8.89 -1.68 -17.20
C GLY A 2 -7.94 -2.32 -16.18
N GLN A 3 -6.94 -3.11 -16.61
CA GLN A 3 -5.97 -3.73 -15.70
C GLN A 3 -5.01 -2.73 -15.05
N ARG A 4 -4.60 -1.67 -15.77
CA ARG A 4 -3.75 -0.60 -15.23
C ARG A 4 -4.49 0.15 -14.13
N THR A 5 -5.76 0.49 -14.39
CA THR A 5 -6.63 1.14 -13.40
C THR A 5 -6.88 0.25 -12.20
N ALA A 6 -7.17 -1.05 -12.40
CA ALA A 6 -7.35 -1.99 -11.30
C ALA A 6 -6.08 -2.15 -10.44
N ALA A 7 -4.90 -2.27 -11.08
CA ALA A 7 -3.62 -2.35 -10.40
C ALA A 7 -3.33 -1.09 -9.58
N PHE A 8 -3.57 0.09 -10.17
CA PHE A 8 -3.45 1.37 -9.50
C PHE A 8 -4.40 1.48 -8.30
N LEU A 9 -5.69 1.25 -8.49
CA LEU A 9 -6.68 1.39 -7.43
C LEU A 9 -6.38 0.46 -6.26
N ALA A 10 -6.04 -0.80 -6.54
CA ALA A 10 -5.68 -1.76 -5.49
C ALA A 10 -4.42 -1.33 -4.73
N ALA A 11 -3.37 -0.87 -5.42
CA ALA A 11 -2.15 -0.36 -4.78
C ALA A 11 -2.39 0.95 -4.00
N ALA A 12 -3.15 1.88 -4.55
CA ALA A 12 -3.45 3.17 -3.93
C ALA A 12 -4.36 3.02 -2.71
N PHE A 13 -5.39 2.18 -2.78
CA PHE A 13 -6.23 1.87 -1.62
C PHE A 13 -5.45 1.08 -0.56
N GLY A 14 -4.60 0.14 -0.96
CA GLY A 14 -3.75 -0.61 -0.02
C GLY A 14 -2.80 0.31 0.75
N GLY A 15 -2.01 1.12 0.03
CA GLY A 15 -1.14 2.12 0.64
C GLY A 15 -1.90 3.20 1.41
N GLY A 16 -3.11 3.56 0.98
CA GLY A 16 -3.99 4.49 1.69
C GLY A 16 -4.48 3.93 3.03
N ILE A 17 -4.82 2.65 3.10
CA ILE A 17 -5.20 1.97 4.35
C ILE A 17 -4.00 1.94 5.33
N GLU A 18 -2.80 1.65 4.84
CA GLU A 18 -1.57 1.66 5.66
C GLU A 18 -1.26 3.08 6.17
N LEU A 19 -1.34 4.08 5.30
CA LEU A 19 -1.13 5.48 5.63
C LEU A 19 -2.16 5.98 6.66
N PHE A 20 -3.43 5.65 6.45
CA PHE A 20 -4.51 6.02 7.35
C PHE A 20 -4.37 5.29 8.70
N GLY A 21 -4.03 4.00 8.69
CA GLY A 21 -3.71 3.25 9.89
C GLY A 21 -2.57 3.89 10.68
N ALA A 22 -1.48 4.27 10.02
CA ALA A 22 -0.35 4.96 10.65
C ALA A 22 -0.74 6.32 11.26
N LEU A 23 -1.52 7.14 10.54
CA LEU A 23 -1.93 8.47 10.99
C LEU A 23 -2.96 8.42 12.14
N TYR A 24 -3.97 7.55 12.04
CA TYR A 24 -5.00 7.42 13.06
C TYR A 24 -4.53 6.61 14.27
N GLY A 25 -3.58 5.71 14.06
CA GLY A 25 -2.90 4.98 15.12
C GLY A 25 -2.01 5.84 16.02
N GLN A 26 -1.45 6.94 15.50
CA GLN A 26 -0.48 7.74 16.25
C GLN A 26 -1.06 8.88 17.09
N GLY A 27 -2.24 9.44 16.80
CA GLY A 27 -2.68 10.56 17.67
C GLY A 27 -3.69 11.59 17.18
N VAL A 28 -4.84 11.23 16.61
CA VAL A 28 -5.88 12.25 16.32
C VAL A 28 -7.11 12.20 17.24
N LEU A 29 -7.41 11.08 17.92
CA LEU A 29 -8.65 10.96 18.72
C LEU A 29 -8.49 10.42 20.16
N GLY A 30 -7.27 10.43 20.72
CA GLY A 30 -7.08 10.19 22.16
C GLY A 30 -7.29 8.75 22.66
N HIS A 31 -8.18 7.93 22.11
CA HIS A 31 -8.35 6.50 22.48
C HIS A 31 -9.12 5.69 21.40
N GLY A 32 -8.82 5.91 20.12
CA GLY A 32 -9.66 5.46 19.02
C GLY A 32 -9.47 4.00 18.56
N LEU A 33 -10.28 3.10 19.12
CA LEU A 33 -10.70 1.81 18.55
C LEU A 33 -11.44 1.95 17.21
N LEU A 34 -10.84 2.58 16.20
CA LEU A 34 -11.36 2.52 14.84
C LEU A 34 -10.52 1.53 14.06
N PHE A 35 -11.15 0.38 13.77
CA PHE A 35 -10.61 -0.85 13.18
C PHE A 35 -9.86 -1.82 14.11
N GLY A 36 -9.64 -1.49 15.38
CA GLY A 36 -8.94 -2.39 16.32
C GLY A 36 -7.45 -2.55 16.02
N LEU A 37 -6.87 -1.59 15.30
CA LEU A 37 -5.55 -1.71 14.68
C LEU A 37 -4.42 -1.00 15.45
N VAL A 38 -4.71 -0.06 16.37
CA VAL A 38 -3.70 0.49 17.29
C VAL A 38 -4.17 0.45 18.73
N GLY A 39 -3.46 -0.33 19.53
CA GLY A 39 -3.49 -0.24 21.00
C GLY A 39 -2.32 0.60 21.52
N SER A 40 -2.32 0.86 22.83
CA SER A 40 -1.26 1.59 23.55
C SER A 40 0.18 1.08 23.35
N ASP A 41 0.34 -0.09 22.74
CA ASP A 41 1.62 -0.75 22.49
C ASP A 41 2.22 -0.46 21.10
N THR A 42 1.53 0.33 20.26
CA THR A 42 2.00 0.63 18.90
C THR A 42 3.16 1.61 18.97
N ARG A 43 4.38 1.10 18.75
CA ARG A 43 5.60 1.91 18.83
C ARG A 43 5.56 3.03 17.77
N PRO A 44 6.02 4.25 18.10
CA PRO A 44 6.07 5.38 17.15
C PRO A 44 6.85 5.05 15.87
N GLU A 45 7.83 4.16 15.97
CA GLU A 45 8.61 3.63 14.85
C GLU A 45 7.73 2.89 13.82
N ALA A 46 6.77 2.08 14.27
CA ALA A 46 5.88 1.31 13.41
C ALA A 46 4.96 2.22 12.58
N ALA A 47 4.54 3.34 13.15
CA ALA A 47 3.69 4.27 12.46
C ALA A 47 4.46 5.20 11.51
N MET A 48 5.68 5.61 11.86
CA MET A 48 6.56 6.31 10.91
C MET A 48 6.85 5.42 9.69
N LEU A 49 7.07 4.12 9.91
CA LEU A 49 7.24 3.14 8.83
C LEU A 49 5.95 2.99 8.01
N GLY A 50 4.79 2.90 8.65
CA GLY A 50 3.51 2.85 7.95
C GLY A 50 3.21 4.08 7.09
N PHE A 51 3.56 5.26 7.59
CA PHE A 51 3.42 6.51 6.83
C PHE A 51 4.33 6.51 5.60
N ALA A 52 5.61 6.15 5.78
CA ALA A 52 6.58 6.10 4.68
C ALA A 52 6.21 5.05 3.62
N ILE A 53 5.84 3.83 4.06
CA ILE A 53 5.51 2.70 3.19
C ILE A 53 4.17 2.92 2.49
N GLY A 54 3.14 3.39 3.20
CA GLY A 54 1.85 3.72 2.61
C GLY A 54 1.98 4.80 1.53
N SER A 55 2.75 5.86 1.81
CA SER A 55 3.04 6.92 0.84
C SER A 55 3.81 6.41 -0.38
N ALA A 56 4.87 5.61 -0.16
CA ALA A 56 5.66 5.03 -1.24
C ALA A 56 4.81 4.08 -2.12
N THR A 57 3.92 3.31 -1.51
CA THR A 57 3.00 2.40 -2.20
C THR A 57 2.01 3.15 -3.09
N ILE A 58 1.48 4.29 -2.63
CA ILE A 58 0.62 5.16 -3.44
C ILE A 58 1.40 5.70 -4.66
N VAL A 59 2.62 6.22 -4.44
CA VAL A 59 3.47 6.74 -5.53
C VAL A 59 3.80 5.64 -6.54
N ALA A 60 4.17 4.46 -6.07
CA ALA A 60 4.42 3.30 -6.93
C ALA A 60 3.16 2.89 -7.69
N GLY A 61 1.99 2.93 -7.05
CA GLY A 61 0.69 2.70 -7.66
C GLY A 61 0.39 3.66 -8.81
N VAL A 62 0.65 4.96 -8.63
CA VAL A 62 0.57 5.95 -9.73
C VAL A 62 1.53 5.58 -10.86
N GLY A 63 2.76 5.20 -10.51
CA GLY A 63 3.76 4.71 -11.46
C GLY A 63 3.26 3.53 -12.31
N LEU A 64 2.46 2.61 -11.76
CA LEU A 64 1.88 1.47 -12.50
C LEU A 64 1.00 1.92 -13.67
N MET A 65 0.38 3.10 -13.59
CA MET A 65 -0.39 3.65 -14.71
C MET A 65 0.52 4.21 -15.81
N LEU A 66 1.64 4.82 -15.40
CA LEU A 66 2.46 5.68 -16.26
C LEU A 66 3.58 4.93 -16.99
N VAL A 67 4.06 3.80 -16.47
CA VAL A 67 5.20 3.09 -17.07
C VAL A 67 4.78 2.05 -18.11
N ARG A 68 5.59 1.87 -19.17
CA ARG A 68 5.37 0.82 -20.18
C ARG A 68 5.49 -0.59 -19.60
N ASP A 69 6.52 -0.84 -18.80
CA ASP A 69 6.71 -2.12 -18.10
C ASP A 69 6.51 -1.98 -16.58
N PRO A 70 5.32 -2.33 -16.06
CA PRO A 70 4.98 -2.16 -14.66
C PRO A 70 5.59 -3.23 -13.73
N ARG A 71 6.28 -4.26 -14.24
CA ARG A 71 6.72 -5.40 -13.41
C ARG A 71 7.72 -5.02 -12.33
N ARG A 72 8.63 -4.09 -12.61
CA ARG A 72 9.59 -3.60 -11.61
C ARG A 72 8.88 -2.85 -10.48
N LEU A 73 7.91 -1.99 -10.84
CA LEU A 73 7.09 -1.30 -9.86
C LEU A 73 6.19 -2.26 -9.08
N ALA A 74 5.64 -3.29 -9.73
CA ALA A 74 4.87 -4.34 -9.06
C ALA A 74 5.72 -5.07 -8.01
N ALA A 75 6.97 -5.41 -8.33
CA ALA A 75 7.90 -6.00 -7.37
C ALA A 75 8.18 -5.07 -6.20
N ILE A 76 8.37 -3.77 -6.45
CA ILE A 76 8.55 -2.75 -5.41
C ILE A 76 7.31 -2.70 -4.51
N VAL A 77 6.10 -2.62 -5.07
CA VAL A 77 4.84 -2.60 -4.30
C VAL A 77 4.70 -3.87 -3.45
N ALA A 78 5.02 -5.04 -4.00
CA ALA A 78 4.96 -6.29 -3.25
C ALA A 78 5.96 -6.33 -2.08
N VAL A 79 7.19 -5.89 -2.30
CA VAL A 79 8.21 -5.81 -1.23
C VAL A 79 7.78 -4.81 -0.16
N MET A 80 7.28 -3.64 -0.55
CA MET A 80 6.80 -2.62 0.39
C MET A 80 5.63 -3.13 1.25
N ALA A 81 4.66 -3.83 0.65
CA ALA A 81 3.55 -4.44 1.38
C ALA A 81 4.02 -5.47 2.42
N VAL A 82 4.99 -6.32 2.05
CA VAL A 82 5.57 -7.32 2.98
C VAL A 82 6.36 -6.64 4.10
N VAL A 83 7.24 -5.69 3.76
CA VAL A 83 8.04 -4.96 4.75
C VAL A 83 7.15 -4.16 5.70
N GLY A 84 6.11 -3.50 5.20
CA GLY A 84 5.13 -2.77 6.00
C GLY A 84 4.41 -3.67 6.99
N THR A 85 3.98 -4.85 6.54
CA THR A 85 3.34 -5.85 7.42
C THR A 85 4.31 -6.40 8.46
N LEU A 86 5.56 -6.67 8.10
CA LEU A 86 6.57 -7.17 9.05
C LEU A 86 6.95 -6.11 10.10
N ALA A 87 7.00 -4.84 9.71
CA ALA A 87 7.40 -3.74 10.58
C ALA A 87 6.30 -3.28 11.53
N ALA A 88 5.04 -3.25 11.07
CA ALA A 88 3.91 -2.73 11.85
C ALA A 88 2.93 -3.81 12.32
N GLY A 89 3.22 -5.08 11.99
CA GLY A 89 2.43 -6.23 12.41
C GLY A 89 1.12 -6.37 11.64
N GLN A 90 0.19 -7.15 12.24
CA GLN A 90 -1.11 -7.48 11.64
C GLN A 90 -1.97 -6.24 11.34
N MET A 91 -1.61 -5.11 11.94
CA MET A 91 -2.21 -3.81 11.71
C MET A 91 -2.32 -3.46 10.21
N PHE A 92 -1.29 -3.76 9.44
CA PHE A 92 -1.19 -3.38 8.03
C PHE A 92 -1.53 -4.52 7.07
N ALA A 93 -1.93 -5.68 7.58
CA ALA A 93 -2.17 -6.87 6.76
C ALA A 93 -3.24 -6.65 5.69
N TYR A 94 -4.30 -5.89 5.98
CA TYR A 94 -5.37 -5.61 5.02
C TYR A 94 -4.91 -4.67 3.90
N GLY A 95 -4.16 -3.61 4.24
CA GLY A 95 -3.57 -2.70 3.26
C GLY A 95 -2.55 -3.41 2.38
N ALA A 96 -1.68 -4.22 3.00
CA ALA A 96 -0.68 -5.01 2.31
C ALA A 96 -1.28 -6.06 1.36
N ALA A 97 -2.36 -6.74 1.77
CA ALA A 97 -3.06 -7.69 0.90
C ALA A 97 -3.64 -6.99 -0.34
N LEU A 98 -4.19 -5.79 -0.18
CA LEU A 98 -4.71 -5.00 -1.29
C LEU A 98 -3.58 -4.54 -2.23
N SER A 99 -2.47 -4.05 -1.65
CA SER A 99 -1.27 -3.66 -2.38
C SER A 99 -0.68 -4.83 -3.17
N LEU A 100 -0.63 -6.02 -2.57
CA LEU A 100 -0.20 -7.26 -3.24
C LEU A 100 -1.12 -7.66 -4.38
N MET A 101 -2.44 -7.54 -4.21
CA MET A 101 -3.38 -7.75 -5.31
C MET A 101 -3.12 -6.77 -6.46
N GLY A 102 -2.87 -5.49 -6.17
CA GLY A 102 -2.48 -4.50 -7.16
C GLY A 102 -1.19 -4.87 -7.91
N ALA A 103 -0.18 -5.34 -7.19
CA ALA A 103 1.07 -5.84 -7.78
C ALA A 103 0.83 -7.06 -8.68
N VAL A 104 0.02 -8.03 -8.25
CA VAL A 104 -0.31 -9.23 -9.04
C VAL A 104 -1.03 -8.82 -10.33
N VAL A 105 -2.03 -7.95 -10.26
CA VAL A 105 -2.72 -7.43 -11.45
C VAL A 105 -1.73 -6.72 -12.37
N ALA A 106 -0.80 -5.95 -11.81
CA ALA A 106 0.22 -5.25 -12.59
C ALA A 106 1.14 -6.20 -13.39
N THR A 107 1.47 -7.38 -12.86
CA THR A 107 2.29 -8.36 -13.60
C THR A 107 1.61 -8.89 -14.87
N ARG A 108 0.28 -8.82 -14.92
CA ARG A 108 -0.55 -9.29 -16.05
C ARG A 108 -0.83 -8.23 -17.11
N ILE A 109 -0.37 -6.99 -16.90
CA ILE A 109 -0.56 -5.90 -17.87
C ILE A 109 0.24 -6.20 -19.14
N ASP A 110 -0.44 -6.16 -20.28
CA ASP A 110 0.16 -6.26 -21.60
C ASP A 110 1.10 -5.06 -21.85
N ARG A 111 2.33 -5.38 -22.24
CA ARG A 111 3.44 -4.44 -22.43
C ARG A 111 3.46 -3.83 -23.82
N THR A 112 2.66 -4.38 -24.73
CA THR A 112 2.47 -3.88 -26.10
C THR A 112 1.25 -2.95 -26.20
N ALA A 113 0.38 -2.97 -25.20
CA ALA A 113 -0.77 -2.07 -25.14
C ALA A 113 -0.30 -0.61 -25.00
N PRO A 114 -0.94 0.33 -25.73
CA PRO A 114 -0.61 1.74 -25.65
C PRO A 114 -0.76 2.26 -24.21
N LEU A 115 0.15 3.15 -23.83
CA LEU A 115 -0.07 4.05 -22.71
C LEU A 115 -1.07 5.07 -23.22
N TYR A 116 -2.31 4.96 -22.75
CA TYR A 116 -3.49 5.72 -23.18
C TYR A 116 -4.20 5.14 -24.42
#